data_AF-A0A6J7M2C2-F1
#
_entry.id   AF-A0A6J7M2C2-F1
#
_cell.length_a   1.000
_cell.length_b   1.000
_cell.length_c   1.000
_cell.angle_alpha   90.00
_cell.angle_beta   90.00
_cell.angle_gamma   90.00
#
_symmetry.space_group_name_H-M   'P 1'
#
loop_
_entity.id
_entity.type
_entity.pdbx_description
1 polymer ?
#
loop_
_entity_poly.entity_id
_entity_poly.type
_entity_poly.pdbx_seq_one_letter_code
_entity_poly.pdbx_strand_id
1 'polypeptide(L)'
;MAWSEYDPRYDLPAYVGTPRTYLIATTQRTGSHMLAHLLGARGDVGVPFAYLNDYRSSLELTRRGIANTESAQLALLQEMGVRRTGSSGWFGIKAHWHTWSAVLSKPMLAARCSPTSSST
;
A
#
# COMPACT_ATOMS: atom_id res chain seq x y z
N MET A 1 -22.70 0.50 -2.31
CA MET A 1 -21.35 1.08 -2.50
C MET A 1 -20.34 -0.06 -2.45
N ALA A 2 -19.57 -0.30 -3.52
CA ALA A 2 -18.54 -1.33 -3.51
C ALA A 2 -17.32 -0.80 -2.75
N TRP A 3 -17.00 -1.41 -1.61
CA TRP A 3 -15.83 -1.03 -0.80
C TRP A 3 -14.52 -1.23 -1.58
N SER A 4 -13.62 -0.25 -1.50
CA SER A 4 -12.30 -0.27 -2.15
C SER A 4 -11.23 0.24 -1.18
N GLU A 5 -10.06 -0.37 -1.21
CA GLU A 5 -8.88 0.10 -0.48
C GLU A 5 -8.38 1.45 -1.01
N TYR A 6 -8.73 1.78 -2.26
CA TYR A 6 -8.42 3.02 -2.96
C TYR A 6 -9.50 4.10 -2.84
N ASP A 7 -10.54 3.88 -2.01
CA ASP A 7 -11.60 4.87 -1.81
C ASP A 7 -11.03 6.16 -1.21
N PRO A 8 -11.29 7.35 -1.81
CA PRO A 8 -10.75 8.63 -1.34
C PRO A 8 -11.12 8.98 0.11
N ARG A 9 -12.15 8.37 0.70
CA ARG A 9 -12.53 8.59 2.11
C ARG A 9 -11.44 8.22 3.12
N TYR A 10 -10.44 7.47 2.68
CA TYR A 10 -9.29 7.04 3.46
C TYR A 10 -8.03 7.88 3.15
N ASP A 11 -8.12 8.87 2.27
CA ASP A 11 -7.00 9.76 1.97
C ASP A 11 -6.72 10.67 3.17
N LEU A 12 -5.45 10.74 3.54
CA LEU A 12 -4.91 11.69 4.51
C LEU A 12 -4.38 12.92 3.76
N PRO A 13 -4.05 14.03 4.46
CA PRO A 13 -3.33 15.14 3.85
C PRO A 13 -2.08 14.63 3.12
N ALA A 14 -1.84 15.13 1.90
CA ALA A 14 -0.74 14.68 1.06
C ALA A 14 0.61 14.81 1.81
N TYR A 15 1.32 13.70 1.94
CA TYR A 15 2.61 13.68 2.62
C TYR A 15 3.73 14.20 1.72
N VAL A 16 4.62 15.02 2.29
CA VAL A 16 5.79 15.58 1.63
C VAL A 16 7.05 14.97 2.23
N GLY A 17 7.86 14.33 1.37
CA GLY A 17 9.11 13.67 1.76
C GLY A 17 9.08 12.16 1.53
N THR A 18 10.10 11.46 2.04
CA THR A 18 10.22 10.00 1.91
C THR A 18 9.55 9.33 3.11
N PRO A 19 8.48 8.54 2.94
CA PRO A 19 7.82 7.87 4.05
C PRO A 19 8.66 6.68 4.56
N ARG A 20 8.62 6.46 5.88
CA ARG A 20 9.09 5.22 6.49
C ARG A 20 8.04 4.15 6.26
N THR A 21 8.44 2.96 5.81
CA THR A 21 7.48 1.90 5.44
C THR A 21 7.47 0.78 6.48
N TYR A 22 6.29 0.25 6.80
CA TYR A 22 6.13 -0.99 7.56
C TYR A 22 5.13 -1.93 6.89
N LEU A 23 5.26 -3.22 7.22
CA LEU A 23 4.43 -4.29 6.68
C LEU A 23 3.69 -5.02 7.79
N ILE A 24 2.37 -5.10 7.69
CA ILE A 24 1.55 -6.05 8.43
C ILE A 24 1.56 -7.37 7.65
N ALA A 25 2.51 -8.24 7.98
CA ALA A 25 2.59 -9.59 7.45
C ALA A 25 1.51 -10.47 8.09
N THR A 26 0.59 -11.00 7.29
CA THR A 26 -0.58 -11.68 7.84
C THR A 26 -1.18 -12.68 6.85
N THR A 27 -2.22 -13.42 7.25
CA THR A 27 -3.03 -14.25 6.35
C THR A 27 -4.47 -13.73 6.32
N GLN A 28 -5.31 -14.29 5.45
CA GLN A 28 -6.70 -13.84 5.32
C GLN A 28 -7.49 -14.20 6.58
N ARG A 29 -8.45 -13.34 6.95
CA ARG A 29 -9.41 -13.55 8.05
C ARG A 29 -8.82 -13.63 9.48
N THR A 30 -7.64 -13.05 9.70
CA THR A 30 -6.95 -12.97 11.01
C THR A 30 -7.21 -11.68 11.79
N GLY A 31 -8.18 -10.87 11.37
CA GLY A 31 -8.43 -9.55 11.97
C GLY A 31 -7.51 -8.43 11.47
N SER A 32 -6.51 -8.73 10.64
CA SER A 32 -5.61 -7.71 10.06
C SER A 32 -6.32 -6.60 9.28
N HIS A 33 -7.49 -6.88 8.73
CA HIS A 33 -8.33 -5.86 8.11
C HIS A 33 -8.93 -4.88 9.13
N MET A 34 -9.40 -5.37 10.27
CA MET A 34 -9.91 -4.53 11.37
C MET A 34 -8.78 -3.68 11.94
N LEU A 35 -7.61 -4.28 12.18
CA LEU A 35 -6.42 -3.56 12.62
C LEU A 35 -6.07 -2.41 11.66
N ALA A 36 -6.11 -2.65 10.34
CA ALA A 36 -5.82 -1.61 9.36
C ALA A 36 -6.79 -0.42 9.41
N HIS A 37 -8.08 -0.66 9.64
CA HIS A 37 -9.05 0.42 9.83
C HIS A 37 -8.78 1.20 11.13
N LEU A 38 -8.46 0.53 12.23
CA LEU A 38 -8.15 1.19 13.50
C LEU A 38 -6.91 2.10 13.39
N LEU A 39 -5.86 1.61 12.74
CA LEU A 39 -4.64 2.38 12.48
C LEU A 39 -4.93 3.58 11.55
N GLY A 40 -5.69 3.36 10.48
CA GLY A 40 -6.10 4.41 9.55
C GLY A 40 -6.98 5.48 10.21
N ALA A 41 -7.89 5.08 11.11
CA ALA A 41 -8.75 6.01 11.85
C ALA A 41 -7.96 6.92 12.81
N ARG A 42 -6.82 6.44 13.33
CA ARG A 42 -5.88 7.29 14.09
C ARG A 42 -5.18 8.28 13.15
N GLY A 43 -4.66 7.81 12.02
CA GLY A 43 -4.01 8.63 11.00
C GLY A 43 -2.53 8.96 11.26
N ASP A 44 -1.93 8.48 12.36
CA ASP A 44 -0.50 8.69 12.63
C ASP A 44 0.40 7.82 11.76
N VAL A 45 0.05 6.54 11.70
CA VAL A 45 0.88 5.49 11.10
C VAL A 45 0.34 5.08 9.73
N GLY A 46 -0.39 6.00 9.10
CA GLY A 46 -0.97 5.82 7.78
C GLY A 46 -2.15 4.85 7.76
N VAL A 47 -2.51 4.42 6.55
CA VAL A 47 -3.65 3.53 6.30
C VAL A 47 -3.17 2.23 5.67
N PRO A 48 -2.89 1.17 6.46
CA PRO A 48 -2.23 -0.05 5.96
C PRO A 48 -3.18 -1.04 5.27
N PHE A 49 -3.65 -0.73 4.06
CA PHE A 49 -4.41 -1.68 3.24
C PHE A 49 -3.52 -2.55 2.33
N ALA A 50 -4.13 -3.43 1.54
CA ALA A 50 -3.45 -4.42 0.70
C ALA A 50 -3.11 -3.87 -0.69
N TYR A 51 -2.35 -2.77 -0.71
CA TYR A 51 -1.91 -2.08 -1.94
C TYR A 51 -1.09 -2.97 -2.90
N LEU A 52 -0.50 -4.05 -2.39
CA LEU A 52 0.26 -5.02 -3.18
C LEU A 52 -0.62 -6.07 -3.86
N ASN A 53 -1.94 -6.07 -3.61
CA ASN A 53 -2.86 -7.02 -4.21
C ASN A 53 -3.11 -6.69 -5.68
N ASP A 54 -2.47 -7.45 -6.57
CA ASP A 54 -2.51 -7.29 -8.03
C ASP A 54 -3.92 -7.22 -8.62
N TYR A 55 -4.83 -8.06 -8.13
CA TYR A 55 -6.23 -8.04 -8.57
C TYR A 55 -6.91 -6.72 -8.20
N ARG A 56 -6.65 -6.20 -6.99
CA ARG A 56 -7.24 -4.95 -6.51
C ARG A 56 -6.66 -3.74 -7.23
N SER A 57 -5.34 -3.70 -7.44
CA SER A 57 -4.70 -2.62 -8.21
C SER A 57 -5.13 -2.65 -9.67
N SER A 58 -5.23 -3.82 -10.30
CA SER A 58 -5.75 -3.97 -11.67
C SER A 58 -7.19 -3.46 -11.81
N LEU A 59 -8.07 -3.80 -10.85
CA LEU A 59 -9.44 -3.31 -10.82
C LEU A 59 -9.49 -1.77 -10.69
N GLU A 60 -8.63 -1.20 -9.86
CA GLU A 60 -8.55 0.25 -9.69
C GLU A 60 -8.04 0.96 -10.96
N LEU A 61 -6.99 0.43 -11.59
CA LEU A 61 -6.48 0.97 -12.86
C LEU A 61 -7.55 0.91 -13.95
N THR A 62 -8.28 -0.22 -14.04
CA THR A 62 -9.41 -0.39 -14.96
C THR A 62 -10.50 0.66 -14.73
N ARG A 63 -10.88 0.91 -13.47
CA ARG A 63 -11.85 1.97 -13.12
C ARG A 63 -11.40 3.37 -13.55
N ARG A 64 -10.09 3.61 -13.55
CA ARG A 64 -9.48 4.87 -13.98
C ARG A 64 -9.22 4.94 -15.49
N GLY A 65 -9.54 3.90 -16.25
CA GLY A 65 -9.25 3.83 -17.69
C GLY A 65 -7.75 3.72 -18.00
N ILE A 66 -6.94 3.24 -17.06
CA ILE A 66 -5.48 3.09 -17.21
C ILE A 66 -5.15 1.62 -17.50
N ALA A 67 -4.27 1.39 -18.47
CA ALA A 67 -3.80 0.04 -18.79
C ALA A 67 -3.06 -0.59 -17.60
N ASN A 68 -3.33 -1.87 -17.31
CA ASN A 68 -2.69 -2.60 -16.22
C ASN A 68 -1.26 -3.03 -16.59
N THR A 69 -0.30 -2.11 -16.43
CA THR A 69 1.14 -2.36 -16.60
C THR A 69 1.86 -2.34 -15.25
N GLU A 70 3.05 -2.94 -15.16
CA GLU A 70 3.87 -2.87 -13.93
C GLU A 70 4.20 -1.41 -13.55
N SER A 71 4.46 -0.54 -14.54
CA SER A 71 4.69 0.89 -14.31
C SER A 71 3.45 1.59 -13.75
N ALA A 72 2.24 1.27 -14.23
CA ALA A 72 1.00 1.82 -13.72
C ALA A 72 0.71 1.33 -12.29
N GLN A 73 0.98 0.06 -11.99
CA GLN A 73 0.87 -0.47 -10.63
C GLN A 73 1.85 0.21 -9.66
N LEU A 74 3.09 0.43 -10.11
CA LEU A 74 4.10 1.16 -9.32
C LEU A 74 3.70 2.61 -9.07
N ALA A 75 3.17 3.30 -10.10
CA ALA A 75 2.66 4.67 -9.97
C ALA A 75 1.47 4.74 -9.00
N LEU A 76 0.56 3.77 -9.05
CA LEU A 76 -0.56 3.67 -8.10
C LEU A 76 -0.06 3.45 -6.66
N LEU A 77 0.94 2.58 -6.47
CA LEU A 77 1.55 2.37 -5.15
C LEU A 77 2.25 3.64 -4.64
N GLN A 78 2.90 4.40 -5.52
CA GLN A 78 3.51 5.69 -5.19
C GLN A 78 2.47 6.72 -4.77
N GLU A 79 1.36 6.80 -5.51
CA GLU A 79 0.21 7.65 -5.15
C GLU A 79 -0.33 7.30 -3.76
N MET A 80 -0.47 6.00 -3.46
CA MET A 80 -0.88 5.57 -2.12
C MET A 80 0.16 5.97 -1.06
N GLY A 81 1.45 5.88 -1.38
CA GLY A 81 2.52 6.39 -0.50
C GLY A 81 2.35 7.87 -0.15
N VAL A 82 1.88 8.70 -1.08
CA VAL A 82 1.62 10.13 -0.82
C VAL A 82 0.33 10.34 -0.01
N ARG A 83 -0.75 9.61 -0.34
CA ARG A 83 -2.09 9.87 0.23
C ARG A 83 -2.39 9.08 1.50
N ARG A 84 -1.61 8.05 1.81
CA ARG A 84 -1.88 7.09 2.89
C ARG A 84 -0.75 7.02 3.91
N THR A 85 0.24 7.90 3.80
CA THR A 85 1.22 8.16 4.85
C THR A 85 0.59 8.99 5.95
N GLY A 86 0.79 8.58 7.19
CA GLY A 86 0.26 9.29 8.35
C GLY A 86 1.06 10.54 8.71
N SER A 87 0.52 11.32 9.64
CA SER A 87 1.14 12.58 10.10
C SER A 87 2.55 12.40 10.67
N SER A 88 2.89 11.19 11.14
CA SER A 88 4.21 10.84 11.65
C SER A 88 5.19 10.32 10.58
N GLY A 89 4.79 10.36 9.30
CA GLY A 89 5.62 9.97 8.16
C GLY A 89 5.74 8.45 7.96
N TRP A 90 4.85 7.66 8.54
CA TRP A 90 4.79 6.21 8.32
C TRP A 90 3.75 5.85 7.25
N PHE A 91 4.18 5.09 6.25
CA PHE A 91 3.36 4.43 5.25
C PHE A 91 3.22 2.94 5.59
N GLY A 92 1.99 2.52 5.87
CA GLY A 92 1.70 1.14 6.21
C GLY A 92 1.20 0.34 5.02
N ILE A 93 1.57 -0.94 4.97
CA ILE A 93 1.07 -1.89 3.97
C ILE A 93 0.62 -3.16 4.69
N LYS A 94 -0.51 -3.75 4.28
CA LYS A 94 -0.91 -5.10 4.69
C LYS A 94 -0.67 -6.07 3.56
N ALA A 95 0.02 -7.18 3.81
CA ALA A 95 0.23 -8.20 2.79
C ALA A 95 -0.13 -9.58 3.29
N HIS A 96 -0.81 -10.33 2.42
CA HIS A 96 -0.94 -11.77 2.57
C HIS A 96 0.25 -12.46 1.90
N TRP A 97 0.61 -13.67 2.37
CA TRP A 97 1.78 -14.40 1.84
C TRP A 97 1.76 -14.50 0.31
N HIS A 98 0.64 -14.93 -0.28
CA HIS A 98 0.50 -15.06 -1.74
C HIS A 98 0.69 -13.73 -2.50
N THR A 99 0.30 -12.61 -1.87
CA THR A 99 0.46 -11.27 -2.45
C THR A 99 1.92 -10.83 -2.37
N TRP A 100 2.57 -11.08 -1.23
CA TRP A 100 3.97 -10.74 -1.01
C TRP A 100 4.90 -11.55 -1.92
N SER A 101 4.68 -12.87 -2.04
CA SER A 101 5.49 -13.73 -2.91
C SER A 101 5.42 -13.31 -4.38
N ALA A 102 4.26 -12.82 -4.84
CA ALA A 102 4.11 -12.31 -6.21
C ALA A 102 4.87 -10.99 -6.43
N VAL A 103 5.06 -10.16 -5.39
CA VAL A 103 5.89 -8.96 -5.48
C VAL A 103 7.36 -9.31 -5.63
N LEU A 104 7.83 -10.38 -4.99
CA LEU A 104 9.23 -10.82 -5.13
C LEU A 104 9.58 -11.23 -6.57
N SER A 105 8.59 -11.62 -7.39
CA SER A 105 8.76 -11.88 -8.82
C SER A 105 8.70 -10.63 -9.72
N LYS A 106 8.44 -9.44 -9.16
CA LYS A 106 8.31 -8.17 -9.91
C LYS A 106 9.50 -7.25 -9.60
N PRO A 107 10.50 -7.14 -10.49
CA PRO A 107 11.77 -6.49 -10.17
C PRO A 107 11.61 -4.99 -9.83
N MET A 108 10.67 -4.26 -10.44
CA MET A 108 10.48 -2.84 -10.14
C MET A 108 9.85 -2.59 -8.77
N LEU A 109 9.00 -3.52 -8.31
CA LEU A 109 8.34 -3.45 -7.00
C LEU A 109 9.24 -3.98 -5.88
N ALA A 110 10.01 -5.04 -6.15
CA ALA A 110 10.95 -5.62 -5.18
C ALA A 110 12.06 -4.65 -4.79
N ALA A 111 12.65 -3.93 -5.75
CA ALA A 111 13.73 -2.97 -5.50
C ALA A 111 13.37 -1.86 -4.50
N ARG A 112 12.07 -1.54 -4.37
CA ARG A 112 11.55 -0.52 -3.45
C ARG A 112 11.28 -1.04 -2.04
N CYS A 113 11.20 -2.36 -1.87
CA CYS A 113 10.88 -3.03 -0.62
C CYS A 113 12.12 -3.58 0.12
N SER A 114 13.28 -3.58 -0.54
CA SER A 114 14.55 -3.96 0.08
C SER A 114 14.99 -2.90 1.09
N PRO A 115 15.42 -3.26 2.30
CA PRO A 115 16.03 -2.31 3.22
C PRO A 115 17.29 -1.75 2.55
N THR A 116 17.36 -0.44 2.36
CA THR A 116 18.63 0.23 2.07
C THR A 116 19.54 -0.03 3.25
N SER A 117 20.55 -0.88 3.07
CA SER A 117 21.66 -1.01 4.00
C SER A 117 22.34 0.36 4.08
N SER A 118 21.99 1.13 5.11
CA SER A 118 22.79 2.28 5.52
C SER A 118 24.05 1.73 6.17
N SER A 119 25.09 1.57 5.38
CA SER A 119 26.45 1.33 5.88
C SER A 119 26.90 2.61 6.58
N THR A 120 26.96 2.58 7.91
CA THR A 120 27.78 3.46 8.74
C THR A 120 29.07 2.75 9.10
#